data_AF-A0A9Q0X0G3-F1
#
_entry.id   AF-A0A9Q0X0G3-F1
#
_cell.length_a   1.000
_cell.length_b   1.000
_cell.length_c   1.000
_cell.angle_alpha   90.00
_cell.angle_beta   90.00
_cell.angle_gamma   90.00
#
_symmetry.space_group_name_H-M   'P 1'
#
loop_
_entity.id
_entity.type
_entity.pdbx_description
1 polymer ?
#
loop_
_entity_poly.entity_id
_entity_poly.type
_entity_poly.pdbx_seq_one_letter_code
_entity_poly.pdbx_strand_id
1 'polypeptide(L)'
;MRLKVPPTLNQFTKTLDKNLASNLFKMLLKYRPEDEAAKKERLLRKAQAETEGKTVEAKKPIAVKYGLNHVTYLIEQVSRQFILHMLASTSPLRCGILLITYFPITYFLQKKSQLVVIAHDVDPIELVVWLPALCRKMEIPYCIVKGKSRLGAVSVPVTLQFKNFAVKGEL
;
A
#
# COMPACT_ATOMS: atom_id res chain seq x y z
N MET A 1 -4.72 -28.19 28.91
CA MET A 1 -3.32 -28.28 28.44
C MET A 1 -3.04 -27.13 27.46
N ARG A 2 -1.93 -26.41 27.61
CA ARG A 2 -1.55 -25.31 26.71
C ARG A 2 -0.78 -25.89 25.52
N LEU A 3 -1.32 -25.76 24.32
CA LEU A 3 -0.65 -26.22 23.11
C LEU A 3 0.52 -25.30 22.75
N LYS A 4 1.61 -25.89 22.23
CA LYS A 4 2.72 -25.12 21.66
C LYS A 4 2.25 -24.52 20.34
N VAL A 5 2.39 -23.20 20.21
CA VAL A 5 1.95 -22.46 19.01
C VAL A 5 3.10 -22.41 18.00
N PRO A 6 2.89 -22.81 16.73
CA PRO A 6 3.89 -22.69 15.67
C PRO A 6 4.38 -21.25 15.47
N PRO A 7 5.65 -21.03 15.04
CA PRO A 7 6.22 -19.69 14.86
C PRO A 7 5.43 -18.83 13.86
N THR A 8 4.87 -19.46 12.82
CA THR A 8 4.04 -18.77 11.80
C THR A 8 2.78 -18.16 12.38
N LEU A 9 2.20 -18.76 13.42
CA LEU A 9 1.03 -18.20 14.11
C LEU A 9 1.44 -17.21 15.20
N ASN A 10 2.55 -17.51 15.90
CA ASN A 10 3.05 -16.67 16.98
C ASN A 10 3.49 -15.27 16.51
N GLN A 11 3.75 -15.07 15.21
CA GLN A 11 4.06 -13.73 14.67
C GLN A 11 2.91 -12.73 14.85
N PHE A 12 1.64 -13.17 14.88
CA PHE A 12 0.48 -12.30 15.08
C PHE A 12 0.31 -11.84 16.53
N THR A 13 0.94 -12.54 17.49
CA THR A 13 1.05 -12.08 18.87
C THR A 13 1.95 -10.84 18.99
N LYS A 14 2.90 -10.66 18.06
CA LYS A 14 3.85 -9.54 18.04
C LYS A 14 3.25 -8.35 17.29
N THR A 15 2.46 -7.57 18.00
CA THR A 15 1.79 -6.39 17.46
C THR A 15 2.49 -5.09 17.85
N LEU A 16 2.27 -4.03 17.06
CA LEU A 16 2.67 -2.66 17.36
C LEU A 16 2.15 -2.20 18.73
N ASP A 17 2.94 -1.42 19.46
CA ASP A 17 2.54 -0.84 20.75
C ASP A 17 1.50 0.28 20.58
N LYS A 18 0.88 0.67 21.69
CA LYS A 18 -0.24 1.63 21.67
C LYS A 18 0.18 3.02 21.18
N ASN A 19 1.42 3.43 21.41
CA ASN A 19 1.88 4.78 21.08
C ASN A 19 2.18 4.88 19.58
N LEU A 20 2.97 3.93 19.04
CA LEU A 20 3.20 3.85 17.60
C LEU A 20 1.90 3.62 16.83
N ALA A 21 0.98 2.82 17.36
CA ALA A 21 -0.32 2.60 16.72
C ALA A 21 -1.13 3.91 16.62
N SER A 22 -1.12 4.73 17.67
CA SER A 22 -1.84 6.01 17.66
C SER A 22 -1.29 6.97 16.61
N ASN A 23 0.04 7.02 16.45
CA ASN A 23 0.69 7.81 15.40
C ASN A 23 0.35 7.29 14.00
N LEU A 24 0.41 5.97 13.81
CA LEU A 24 0.02 5.33 12.55
C LEU A 24 -1.42 5.67 12.17
N PHE A 25 -2.38 5.50 13.09
CA PHE A 25 -3.79 5.80 12.83
C PHE A 25 -4.06 7.28 12.51
N LYS A 26 -3.38 8.22 13.17
CA LYS A 26 -3.47 9.66 12.81
C LYS A 26 -3.06 9.93 11.37
N MET A 27 -2.08 9.18 10.86
CA MET A 27 -1.66 9.29 9.47
C MET A 27 -2.65 8.63 8.53
N LEU A 28 -3.23 7.49 8.91
CA LEU A 28 -4.21 6.80 8.07
C LEU A 28 -5.50 7.61 7.87
N LEU A 29 -5.93 8.36 8.88
CA LEU A 29 -7.13 9.21 8.82
C LEU A 29 -7.03 10.29 7.73
N LYS A 30 -5.83 10.77 7.40
CA LYS A 30 -5.61 11.78 6.34
C LYS A 30 -5.88 11.24 4.93
N TYR A 31 -5.75 9.92 4.75
CA TYR A 31 -5.87 9.26 3.45
C TYR A 31 -7.16 8.46 3.32
N ARG A 32 -8.16 8.75 4.17
CA ARG A 32 -9.45 8.05 4.15
C ARG A 32 -10.08 8.14 2.75
N PRO A 33 -10.59 7.02 2.20
CA PRO A 33 -11.35 7.09 0.96
C PRO A 33 -12.59 7.98 1.14
N GLU A 34 -12.97 8.70 0.09
CA GLU A 34 -14.19 9.51 0.08
C GLU A 34 -15.43 8.65 0.34
N ASP A 35 -16.39 9.23 1.08
CA ASP A 35 -17.71 8.64 1.24
C ASP A 35 -18.45 8.59 -0.10
N GLU A 36 -19.38 7.63 -0.25
CA GLU A 36 -20.11 7.44 -1.50
C GLU A 36 -20.89 8.69 -1.94
N ALA A 37 -21.40 9.48 -0.99
CA ALA A 37 -22.08 10.75 -1.27
C ALA A 37 -21.15 11.78 -1.91
N ALA A 38 -19.96 12.00 -1.33
CA ALA A 38 -18.94 12.89 -1.87
C ALA A 38 -18.41 12.37 -3.22
N LYS A 39 -18.30 11.05 -3.39
CA LYS A 39 -17.93 10.42 -4.66
C LYS A 39 -18.96 10.69 -5.75
N LYS A 40 -20.26 10.57 -5.45
CA LYS A 40 -21.36 10.89 -6.37
C LYS A 40 -21.31 12.35 -6.78
N GLU A 41 -21.17 13.27 -5.82
CA GLU A 41 -21.07 14.70 -6.11
C GLU A 41 -19.86 15.03 -6.98
N ARG A 42 -18.70 14.42 -6.71
CA ARG A 42 -17.51 14.58 -7.57
C ARG A 42 -17.74 14.07 -8.98
N LEU A 43 -18.44 12.94 -9.14
CA LEU A 43 -18.78 12.40 -10.45
C LEU A 43 -19.76 13.30 -11.20
N LEU A 44 -20.76 13.86 -10.50
CA LEU A 44 -21.70 14.84 -11.07
C LEU A 44 -20.98 16.10 -11.56
N ARG A 45 -20.10 16.68 -10.72
CA ARG A 45 -19.31 17.86 -11.10
C ARG A 45 -18.38 17.60 -12.28
N LYS A 46 -17.82 16.39 -12.40
CA LYS A 46 -17.01 16.00 -13.56
C LYS A 46 -17.84 15.85 -14.82
N ALA A 47 -18.99 15.18 -14.74
CA ALA A 47 -19.90 15.05 -15.87
C ALA A 47 -20.35 16.42 -16.39
N GLN A 48 -20.63 17.37 -15.48
CA GLN A 48 -20.96 18.76 -15.83
C GLN A 48 -19.77 19.50 -16.50
N ALA A 49 -18.56 19.37 -15.94
CA ALA A 49 -17.37 19.99 -16.51
C ALA A 49 -16.99 19.41 -17.89
N GLU A 50 -17.22 18.10 -18.09
CA GLU A 50 -17.03 17.41 -19.36
C GLU A 50 -18.06 17.88 -20.41
N THR A 51 -19.34 18.10 -20.03
CA THR A 51 -20.33 18.71 -20.93
C THR A 51 -20.03 20.16 -21.29
N GLU A 52 -19.37 20.92 -20.41
CA GLU A 52 -18.94 22.31 -20.67
C GLU A 52 -17.61 22.41 -21.44
N GLY A 53 -17.01 21.28 -21.83
CA GLY A 53 -15.78 21.25 -22.63
C GLY A 53 -14.51 21.72 -21.91
N LYS A 54 -14.54 21.92 -20.58
CA LYS A 54 -13.35 22.31 -19.80
C LYS A 54 -12.57 21.07 -19.38
N THR A 55 -11.34 20.92 -19.89
CA THR A 55 -10.40 19.87 -19.47
C THR A 55 -9.85 20.17 -18.08
N VAL A 56 -10.45 19.59 -17.04
CA VAL A 56 -9.96 19.72 -15.66
C VAL A 56 -8.93 18.63 -15.38
N GLU A 57 -7.66 19.02 -15.20
CA GLU A 57 -6.59 18.13 -14.74
C GLU A 57 -6.81 17.71 -13.27
N ALA A 58 -7.69 16.73 -13.07
CA ALA A 58 -7.97 16.20 -11.74
C ALA A 58 -6.83 15.28 -11.29
N LYS A 59 -5.95 15.79 -10.40
CA LYS A 59 -5.00 14.96 -9.64
C LYS A 59 -5.78 13.84 -8.93
N LYS A 60 -5.49 12.59 -9.27
CA LYS A 60 -6.20 11.43 -8.71
C LYS A 60 -6.06 11.42 -7.19
N PRO A 61 -7.16 11.30 -6.42
CA PRO A 61 -7.09 11.33 -4.96
C PRO A 61 -6.25 10.17 -4.44
N ILE A 62 -5.36 10.48 -3.50
CA ILE A 62 -4.56 9.49 -2.80
C ILE A 62 -5.43 8.97 -1.64
N ALA A 63 -5.87 7.72 -1.76
CA ALA A 63 -6.67 7.06 -0.74
C ALA A 63 -6.01 5.74 -0.32
N VAL A 64 -6.25 5.33 0.92
CA VAL A 64 -5.86 4.00 1.41
C VAL A 64 -6.48 2.93 0.53
N LYS A 65 -5.68 1.94 0.11
CA LYS A 65 -6.17 0.77 -0.60
C LYS A 65 -6.53 -0.29 0.42
N TYR A 66 -7.69 -0.91 0.24
CA TYR A 66 -8.24 -1.89 1.16
C TYR A 66 -8.73 -3.14 0.43
N GLY A 67 -8.88 -4.22 1.20
CA GLY A 67 -9.39 -5.51 0.76
C GLY A 67 -8.28 -6.50 0.40
N LEU A 68 -8.42 -7.75 0.83
CA LEU A 68 -7.36 -8.76 0.71
C LEU A 68 -6.93 -8.98 -0.75
N ASN A 69 -7.87 -9.29 -1.65
CA ASN A 69 -7.58 -9.56 -3.07
C ASN A 69 -6.96 -8.35 -3.78
N HIS A 70 -7.35 -7.14 -3.38
CA HIS A 70 -6.80 -5.94 -3.97
C HIS A 70 -5.39 -5.69 -3.45
N VAL A 71 -5.15 -5.82 -2.15
CA VAL A 71 -3.83 -5.63 -1.55
C VAL A 71 -2.82 -6.64 -2.09
N THR A 72 -3.21 -7.89 -2.29
CA THR A 72 -2.33 -8.95 -2.81
C THR A 72 -1.95 -8.69 -4.25
N TYR A 73 -2.92 -8.34 -5.10
CA TYR A 73 -2.65 -7.87 -6.45
C TYR A 73 -1.66 -6.70 -6.45
N LEU A 74 -1.83 -5.74 -5.54
CA LEU A 74 -0.95 -4.58 -5.47
C LEU A 74 0.47 -4.93 -5.02
N ILE A 75 0.62 -5.85 -4.06
CA ILE A 75 1.94 -6.36 -3.65
C ILE A 75 2.64 -7.01 -4.86
N GLU A 76 1.93 -7.81 -5.64
CA GLU A 76 2.47 -8.47 -6.83
C GLU A 76 2.81 -7.50 -7.98
N GLN A 77 2.04 -6.43 -8.17
CA GLN A 77 2.35 -5.42 -9.20
C GLN A 77 3.65 -4.66 -8.91
N VAL A 78 4.04 -4.53 -7.63
CA VAL A 78 5.28 -3.84 -7.25
C VAL A 78 6.52 -4.57 -7.75
N SER A 79 6.53 -5.92 -7.74
CA SER A 79 7.66 -6.68 -8.27
C SER A 79 7.74 -6.64 -9.79
N ARG A 80 6.60 -6.61 -10.50
CA ARG A 80 6.58 -6.54 -11.97
C ARG A 80 7.28 -5.30 -12.51
N GLN A 81 7.11 -4.15 -11.85
CA GLN A 81 7.78 -2.91 -12.26
C GLN A 81 9.30 -3.01 -12.13
N PHE A 82 9.80 -3.76 -11.13
CA PHE A 82 11.22 -3.95 -10.90
C PHE A 82 11.86 -4.92 -11.90
N ILE A 83 11.14 -5.97 -12.33
CA ILE A 83 11.63 -6.92 -13.33
C ILE A 83 11.59 -6.31 -14.74
N LEU A 84 10.53 -5.58 -15.11
CA LEU A 84 10.37 -5.00 -16.45
C LEU A 84 11.49 -4.03 -16.82
N HIS A 85 11.95 -3.20 -15.89
CA HIS A 85 13.04 -2.28 -16.20
C HIS A 85 14.42 -2.88 -15.94
N MET A 86 14.54 -4.00 -15.22
CA MET A 86 15.78 -4.80 -15.30
C MET A 86 15.97 -5.38 -16.71
N LEU A 87 14.91 -5.94 -17.30
CA LEU A 87 14.94 -6.51 -18.65
C LEU A 87 15.07 -5.47 -19.77
N ALA A 88 14.52 -4.26 -19.57
CA ALA A 88 14.71 -3.13 -20.50
C ALA A 88 16.16 -2.58 -20.51
N SER A 89 16.99 -3.00 -19.55
CA SER A 89 18.37 -2.54 -19.39
C SER A 89 19.40 -3.55 -19.89
N THR A 90 18.95 -4.77 -20.22
CA THR A 90 19.76 -5.85 -20.75
C THR A 90 19.74 -5.96 -22.27
N SER A 91 19.21 -4.96 -23.00
CA SER A 91 19.36 -4.89 -24.46
C SER A 91 20.75 -4.35 -24.83
N PRO A 92 21.66 -5.15 -25.41
CA PRO A 92 23.07 -4.79 -25.59
C PRO A 92 23.38 -3.86 -26.79
N LEU A 93 22.37 -3.25 -27.43
CA LEU A 93 22.55 -2.58 -28.73
C LEU A 93 22.44 -1.04 -28.69
N ARG A 94 22.49 -0.40 -27.51
CA ARG A 94 22.68 1.05 -27.40
C ARG A 94 23.79 1.39 -26.40
N CYS A 95 24.97 0.85 -26.65
CA CYS A 95 26.23 1.34 -26.08
C CYS A 95 26.56 2.70 -26.71
N GLY A 96 26.21 3.77 -26.00
CA GLY A 96 26.57 5.14 -26.38
C GLY A 96 26.50 6.06 -25.17
N ILE A 97 27.42 5.85 -24.21
CA ILE A 97 27.97 6.81 -23.21
C ILE A 97 26.98 7.56 -22.27
N LEU A 98 25.66 7.51 -22.47
CA LEU A 98 24.67 8.25 -21.68
C LEU A 98 23.87 7.41 -20.66
N LEU A 99 24.19 6.12 -20.48
CA LEU A 99 23.40 5.21 -19.63
C LEU A 99 23.81 5.16 -18.15
N ILE A 100 24.97 5.70 -17.75
CA ILE A 100 25.52 5.46 -16.40
C ILE A 100 25.03 6.51 -15.36
N THR A 101 24.55 7.67 -15.80
CA THR A 101 24.07 8.73 -14.88
C THR A 101 22.55 8.81 -14.74
N TYR A 102 21.77 8.29 -15.70
CA TYR A 102 20.30 8.33 -15.68
C TYR A 102 19.63 7.13 -14.99
N PHE A 103 20.37 6.04 -14.82
CA PHE A 103 19.85 4.78 -14.31
C PHE A 103 19.54 4.78 -12.79
N PRO A 104 20.34 5.38 -11.89
CA PRO A 104 19.99 5.39 -10.47
C PRO A 104 18.87 6.41 -10.14
N ILE A 105 18.70 7.47 -10.94
CA ILE A 105 17.79 8.59 -10.65
C ILE A 105 16.34 8.26 -11.04
N THR A 106 16.11 7.52 -12.13
CA THR A 106 14.76 7.15 -12.59
C THR A 106 14.16 5.95 -11.86
N TYR A 107 14.99 5.02 -11.36
CA TYR A 107 14.53 3.81 -10.68
C TYR A 107 14.09 4.03 -9.23
N PHE A 108 14.66 5.04 -8.58
CA PHE A 108 14.30 5.43 -7.23
C PHE A 108 12.91 6.10 -7.18
N LEU A 109 12.48 6.73 -8.29
CA LEU A 109 11.32 7.63 -8.36
C LEU A 109 9.96 6.92 -8.43
N GLN A 110 9.93 5.60 -8.63
CA GLN A 110 8.68 4.82 -8.67
C GLN A 110 8.56 3.75 -7.58
N LYS A 111 9.50 3.66 -6.62
CA LYS A 111 9.23 2.95 -5.36
C LYS A 111 8.19 3.77 -4.58
N LYS A 112 6.93 3.63 -4.99
CA LYS A 112 5.76 4.01 -4.21
C LYS A 112 5.93 3.29 -2.88
N SER A 113 6.31 4.03 -1.86
CA SER A 113 6.46 3.54 -0.50
C SER A 113 5.14 2.96 -0.07
N GLN A 114 5.15 1.64 0.11
CA GLN A 114 3.97 0.85 0.40
C GLN A 114 4.14 0.22 1.77
N LEU A 115 3.32 0.66 2.73
CA LEU A 115 3.23 0.05 4.06
C LEU A 115 1.98 -0.82 4.07
N VAL A 116 2.16 -2.09 4.46
CA VAL A 116 1.04 -3.03 4.64
C VAL A 116 0.71 -3.12 6.14
N VAL A 117 -0.55 -2.91 6.49
CA VAL A 117 -1.04 -3.02 7.87
C VAL A 117 -1.94 -4.25 7.98
N ILE A 118 -1.59 -5.17 8.87
CA ILE A 118 -2.26 -6.45 9.07
C ILE A 118 -2.92 -6.46 10.45
N ALA A 119 -4.17 -6.91 10.53
CA ALA A 119 -4.83 -7.14 11.81
C ALA A 119 -4.37 -8.48 12.41
N HIS A 120 -4.14 -8.54 13.72
CA HIS A 120 -3.87 -9.81 14.40
C HIS A 120 -5.10 -10.68 14.69
N ASP A 121 -6.29 -10.07 14.70
CA ASP A 121 -7.57 -10.64 15.16
C ASP A 121 -8.48 -10.98 13.96
N VAL A 122 -7.93 -11.72 13.00
CA VAL A 122 -8.64 -12.14 11.79
C VAL A 122 -9.06 -13.59 11.97
N ASP A 123 -10.36 -13.82 11.93
CA ASP A 123 -10.97 -15.14 12.00
C ASP A 123 -11.67 -15.40 10.66
N PRO A 124 -11.24 -16.39 9.85
CA PRO A 124 -10.15 -17.35 10.05
C PRO A 124 -8.72 -16.80 9.78
N ILE A 125 -7.71 -17.27 10.52
CA ILE A 125 -6.32 -16.76 10.49
C ILE A 125 -5.56 -17.17 9.20
N GLU A 126 -6.03 -18.21 8.53
CA GLU A 126 -5.53 -18.75 7.26
C GLU A 126 -5.53 -17.69 6.16
N LEU A 127 -6.45 -16.72 6.22
CA LEU A 127 -6.53 -15.63 5.25
C LEU A 127 -5.30 -14.70 5.29
N VAL A 128 -4.66 -14.56 6.46
CA VAL A 128 -3.56 -13.60 6.67
C VAL A 128 -2.23 -14.25 7.00
N VAL A 129 -2.21 -15.55 7.33
CA VAL A 129 -0.99 -16.25 7.78
C VAL A 129 0.18 -16.16 6.79
N TRP A 130 -0.12 -16.13 5.49
CA TRP A 130 0.84 -16.09 4.41
C TRP A 130 1.28 -14.67 4.01
N LEU A 131 0.53 -13.62 4.42
CA LEU A 131 0.82 -12.23 4.06
C LEU A 131 2.20 -11.75 4.54
N PRO A 132 2.60 -11.97 5.81
CA PRO A 132 3.93 -11.59 6.27
C PRO A 132 5.06 -12.27 5.49
N ALA A 133 4.88 -13.52 5.05
CA ALA A 133 5.85 -14.21 4.21
C ALA A 133 5.93 -13.59 2.81
N LEU A 134 4.79 -13.26 2.19
CA LEU A 134 4.75 -12.56 0.91
C LEU A 134 5.40 -11.17 1.00
N CYS A 135 5.08 -10.39 2.04
CA CYS A 135 5.66 -9.06 2.24
C CYS A 135 7.18 -9.11 2.41
N ARG A 136 7.70 -10.10 3.15
CA ARG A 136 9.15 -10.33 3.28
C ARG A 136 9.80 -10.69 1.95
N LYS A 137 9.19 -11.58 1.16
CA LYS A 137 9.72 -11.98 -0.17
C LYS A 137 9.82 -10.79 -1.13
N MET A 138 8.96 -9.80 -0.98
CA MET A 138 8.81 -8.65 -1.87
C MET A 138 9.48 -7.38 -1.33
N GLU A 139 10.18 -7.49 -0.19
CA GLU A 139 10.82 -6.36 0.51
C GLU A 139 9.87 -5.20 0.85
N ILE A 140 8.62 -5.52 1.19
CA ILE A 140 7.60 -4.53 1.54
C ILE A 140 7.51 -4.44 3.07
N PRO A 141 7.63 -3.23 3.67
CA PRO A 141 7.44 -3.07 5.10
C PRO A 141 5.99 -3.37 5.48
N TYR A 142 5.81 -4.20 6.51
CA TYR A 142 4.51 -4.53 7.08
C TYR A 142 4.51 -4.32 8.59
N CYS A 143 3.34 -4.05 9.14
CA CYS A 143 3.13 -3.95 10.58
C CYS A 143 1.86 -4.69 10.99
N ILE A 144 1.89 -5.29 12.18
CA ILE A 144 0.75 -6.02 12.75
C ILE A 144 0.13 -5.15 13.83
N VAL A 145 -1.17 -4.86 13.72
CA VAL A 145 -1.89 -3.94 14.61
C VAL A 145 -2.94 -4.67 15.44
N LYS A 146 -3.12 -4.19 16.68
CA LYS A 146 -4.18 -4.66 17.58
C LYS A 146 -5.55 -4.15 17.15
N GLY A 147 -6.47 -5.08 16.85
CA GLY A 147 -7.90 -4.87 16.68
C GLY A 147 -8.33 -4.60 15.24
N LYS A 148 -9.05 -5.55 14.63
CA LYS A 148 -9.66 -5.37 13.30
C LYS A 148 -10.62 -4.19 13.24
N SER A 149 -11.36 -3.94 14.32
CA SER A 149 -12.35 -2.86 14.41
C SER A 149 -11.73 -1.47 14.25
N ARG A 150 -10.49 -1.28 14.73
CA ARG A 150 -9.79 0.01 14.59
C ARG A 150 -9.37 0.29 13.16
N LEU A 151 -9.00 -0.76 12.41
CA LEU A 151 -8.77 -0.65 10.97
C LEU A 151 -10.08 -0.39 10.23
N GLY A 152 -11.15 -1.07 10.64
CA GLY A 152 -12.54 -0.88 10.19
C GLY A 152 -13.00 0.59 10.19
N ALA A 153 -12.64 1.34 11.24
CA ALA A 153 -13.01 2.75 11.37
C ALA A 153 -12.34 3.67 10.32
N VAL A 154 -11.13 3.31 9.86
CA VAL A 154 -10.44 4.05 8.79
C VAL A 154 -10.90 3.57 7.40
N SER A 155 -11.27 2.29 7.29
CA SER A 155 -11.50 1.56 6.03
C SER A 155 -12.02 0.15 6.33
N VAL A 156 -12.79 -0.46 5.43
CA VAL A 156 -13.38 -1.81 5.64
C VAL A 156 -12.37 -2.90 6.09
N PRO A 157 -12.79 -3.87 6.92
CA PRO A 157 -11.90 -4.59 7.83
C PRO A 157 -11.30 -5.85 7.21
N VAL A 158 -10.20 -5.77 6.46
CA VAL A 158 -9.36 -6.98 6.27
C VAL A 158 -7.88 -6.65 6.10
N THR A 159 -7.53 -5.61 5.35
CA THR A 159 -6.11 -5.26 5.11
C THR A 159 -6.02 -3.85 4.56
N LEU A 160 -5.02 -3.09 5.02
CA LEU A 160 -4.71 -1.78 4.45
C LEU A 160 -3.34 -1.77 3.81
N GLN A 161 -3.31 -1.31 2.57
CA GLN A 161 -2.09 -0.92 1.91
C GLN A 161 -2.12 0.59 1.67
N PHE A 162 -1.12 1.26 2.22
CA PHE A 162 -0.85 2.65 1.88
C PHE A 162 -0.03 2.66 0.62
N LYS A 163 -0.44 3.46 -0.36
CA LYS A 163 0.43 3.84 -1.47
C LYS A 163 0.92 5.26 -1.22
N ASN A 164 2.23 5.44 -1.31
CA ASN A 164 2.95 6.72 -1.18
C ASN A 164 3.05 7.23 0.25
N PHE A 165 3.58 6.42 1.16
CA PHE A 165 4.09 6.93 2.43
C PHE A 165 5.53 7.37 2.26
N ALA A 166 5.78 8.47 1.55
CA ALA A 166 7.05 9.16 1.72
C ALA A 166 6.97 9.75 3.14
N VAL A 167 7.78 9.24 4.08
CA VAL A 167 8.10 10.04 5.26
C VAL A 167 8.62 11.35 4.66
N LYS A 168 7.85 12.43 4.76
CA LYS A 168 8.43 13.77 4.62
C LYS A 168 9.41 13.84 5.77
N GLY A 169 10.66 13.46 5.51
CA GLY A 169 11.77 13.82 6.36
C GLY A 169 11.81 15.34 6.28
N GLU A 170 11.32 15.98 7.33
CA GLU A 170 11.77 17.32 7.65
C GLU A 170 13.23 17.15 8.09
N LEU A 171 14.14 17.45 7.16
CA LEU A 171 15.44 18.04 7.44
C LEU A 171 15.41 19.43 6.80
#